data_AF-A0A3L9Y3E5-F1
#
_entry.id   AF-A0A3L9Y3E5-F1
#
_cell.length_a   1.000
_cell.length_b   1.000
_cell.length_c   1.000
_cell.angle_alpha   90.00
_cell.angle_beta   90.00
_cell.angle_gamma   90.00
#
_symmetry.space_group_name_H-M   'P 1'
#
loop_
_entity.id
_entity.type
_entity.pdbx_description
1 polymer ?
#
loop_
_entity_poly.entity_id
_entity_poly.type
_entity_poly.pdbx_seq_one_letter_code
_entity_poly.pdbx_strand_id
1 'polypeptide(L)'
;MGLAGAGARADTPGSLHELLCDRTVHVYYGVGNQIEFLAANGDSYFWQPGSAAVIEGTWRIGETQEGGAQICFQYAQDALRPGYDGEEFCFSGDWFLGTFLRDGLRDGDPYNLRSGTPPYVLAAQPPLDIASLSMDFPDDARSTSCSANLS
;
A
#
# COMPACT_ATOMS: atom_id res chain seq x y z
N MET A 1 -31.70 10.79 -7.21
CA MET A 1 -30.84 10.30 -8.31
C MET A 1 -29.64 9.65 -7.66
N GLY A 2 -29.56 8.31 -7.75
CA GLY A 2 -28.60 7.52 -7.00
C GLY A 2 -27.21 7.57 -7.63
N LEU A 3 -26.20 7.79 -6.80
CA LEU A 3 -24.82 7.47 -7.14
C LEU A 3 -24.66 5.95 -6.97
N ALA A 4 -24.87 5.21 -8.06
CA ALA A 4 -24.28 3.89 -8.19
C ALA A 4 -22.77 4.11 -8.36
N GLY A 5 -22.07 4.32 -7.24
CA GLY A 5 -20.63 4.28 -7.21
C GLY A 5 -20.22 2.85 -7.53
N ALA A 6 -19.66 2.66 -8.73
CA ALA A 6 -19.08 1.40 -9.13
C ALA A 6 -18.15 0.90 -8.02
N GLY A 7 -18.53 -0.19 -7.36
CA GLY A 7 -17.55 -1.09 -6.79
C GLY A 7 -16.77 -1.64 -7.96
N ALA A 8 -15.72 -0.92 -8.37
CA ALA A 8 -14.68 -1.46 -9.23
C ALA A 8 -14.06 -2.60 -8.42
N ARG A 9 -14.58 -3.78 -8.68
CA ARG A 9 -14.15 -5.03 -8.09
C ARG A 9 -12.73 -5.24 -8.61
N ALA A 10 -11.73 -5.16 -7.72
CA ALA A 10 -10.32 -5.27 -8.07
C ALA A 10 -9.91 -6.73 -8.35
N ASP A 11 -10.76 -7.43 -9.09
CA ASP A 11 -10.74 -8.88 -9.30
C ASP A 11 -9.69 -9.25 -10.35
N THR A 12 -9.35 -8.28 -11.22
CA THR A 12 -8.36 -8.44 -12.28
C THR A 12 -7.05 -7.73 -11.92
N PRO A 13 -5.89 -8.24 -12.41
CA PRO A 13 -4.61 -7.59 -12.22
C PRO A 13 -4.63 -6.11 -12.64
N GLY A 14 -5.26 -5.78 -13.78
CA GLY A 14 -5.35 -4.40 -14.27
C GLY A 14 -6.12 -3.48 -13.33
N SER A 15 -7.32 -3.89 -12.88
CA SER A 15 -8.12 -3.10 -11.95
C SER A 15 -7.46 -2.92 -10.58
N LEU A 16 -6.75 -3.94 -10.09
CA LEU A 16 -6.03 -3.85 -8.82
C LEU A 16 -4.83 -2.91 -8.93
N HIS A 17 -4.09 -2.97 -10.04
CA HIS A 17 -3.01 -2.04 -10.30
C HIS A 17 -3.51 -0.60 -10.42
N GLU A 18 -4.59 -0.34 -11.17
CA GLU A 18 -5.18 0.99 -11.29
C GLU A 18 -5.62 1.55 -9.92
N LEU A 19 -6.17 0.69 -9.06
CA LEU A 19 -6.60 1.08 -7.72
C LEU A 19 -5.42 1.49 -6.83
N LEU A 20 -4.30 0.76 -6.91
CA LEU A 20 -3.18 0.84 -5.97
C LEU A 20 -1.96 1.64 -6.48
N CYS A 21 -1.86 1.92 -7.77
CA CYS A 21 -0.70 2.60 -8.34
C CYS A 21 -0.64 4.08 -7.93
N ASP A 22 0.53 4.50 -7.43
CA ASP A 22 0.82 5.83 -6.91
C ASP A 22 -0.17 6.23 -5.79
N ARG A 23 -0.25 5.31 -4.82
CA ARG A 23 -1.13 5.39 -3.66
C ARG A 23 -0.38 5.14 -2.38
N THR A 24 -0.79 5.85 -1.34
CA THR A 24 -0.55 5.40 0.02
C THR A 24 -1.73 4.60 0.54
N VAL A 25 -1.46 3.42 1.06
CA VAL A 25 -2.42 2.53 1.70
C VAL A 25 -2.23 2.57 3.22
N HIS A 26 -3.33 2.51 3.97
CA HIS A 26 -3.29 2.26 5.40
C HIS A 26 -3.82 0.87 5.71
N VAL A 27 -2.97 0.09 6.36
CA VAL A 27 -3.22 -1.28 6.79
C VAL A 27 -3.26 -1.33 8.30
N TYR A 28 -4.20 -2.11 8.84
CA TYR A 28 -4.21 -2.43 10.27
C TYR A 28 -4.31 -3.94 10.47
N TYR A 29 -3.16 -4.58 10.72
CA TYR A 29 -3.06 -6.02 10.91
C TYR A 29 -1.82 -6.39 11.72
N GLY A 30 -1.86 -7.52 12.43
CA GLY A 30 -0.71 -8.05 13.17
C GLY A 30 -0.11 -7.05 14.16
N VAL A 31 0.97 -6.38 13.76
CA VAL A 31 1.75 -5.44 14.58
C VAL A 31 1.10 -4.06 14.77
N GLY A 32 -0.03 -3.79 14.11
CA GLY A 32 -0.82 -2.57 14.27
C GLY A 32 -0.88 -1.71 13.01
N ASN A 33 -0.88 -0.39 13.19
CA ASN A 33 -0.96 0.58 12.09
C ASN A 33 0.25 0.46 11.16
N GLN A 34 0.00 0.37 9.87
CA GLN A 34 1.01 0.25 8.84
C GLN A 34 0.61 1.15 7.69
N ILE A 35 1.56 1.90 7.17
CA ILE A 35 1.33 2.81 6.06
C ILE A 35 2.33 2.46 4.98
N GLU A 36 1.87 2.28 3.76
CA GLU A 36 2.76 1.87 2.67
C GLU A 36 2.44 2.69 1.43
N PHE A 37 3.46 3.32 0.86
CA PHE A 37 3.33 4.04 -0.39
C PHE A 37 3.80 3.17 -1.56
N LEU A 38 2.92 2.96 -2.53
CA LEU A 38 3.08 2.11 -3.69
C LEU A 38 3.34 2.98 -4.92
N ALA A 39 4.61 3.21 -5.22
CA ALA A 39 5.01 4.08 -6.31
C ALA A 39 4.74 3.44 -7.68
N ALA A 40 4.41 4.26 -8.67
CA ALA A 40 4.09 3.79 -10.01
C ALA A 40 5.24 3.06 -10.75
N ASN A 41 6.48 3.21 -10.28
CA ASN A 41 7.65 2.53 -10.83
C ASN A 41 7.87 1.13 -10.24
N GLY A 42 7.01 0.69 -9.31
CA GLY A 42 7.14 -0.60 -8.63
C GLY A 42 7.88 -0.53 -7.29
N ASP A 43 8.34 0.64 -6.85
CA ASP A 43 8.94 0.81 -5.53
C ASP A 43 7.86 0.85 -4.44
N SER A 44 8.14 0.22 -3.30
CA SER A 44 7.33 0.30 -2.09
C SER A 44 8.10 1.00 -0.97
N TYR A 45 7.41 1.82 -0.20
CA TYR A 45 7.94 2.55 0.94
C TYR A 45 7.06 2.27 2.16
N PHE A 46 7.55 1.38 3.02
CA PHE A 46 6.80 0.81 4.13
C PHE A 46 7.15 1.47 5.47
N TRP A 47 6.14 2.07 6.09
CA TRP A 47 6.21 2.72 7.39
C TRP A 47 5.46 1.87 8.43
N GLN A 48 6.22 1.15 9.23
CA GLN A 48 5.71 0.25 10.26
C GLN A 48 5.84 0.82 11.68
N PRO A 49 5.08 0.29 12.66
CA PRO A 49 5.16 0.73 14.04
C PRO A 49 6.55 0.61 14.64
N GLY A 50 6.95 1.61 15.42
CA GLY A 50 8.22 1.59 16.15
C GLY A 50 9.47 1.78 15.30
N SER A 51 9.36 1.83 13.98
CA SER A 51 10.50 2.12 13.10
C SER A 51 10.71 3.62 12.96
N ALA A 52 11.97 4.05 13.06
CA ALA A 52 12.41 5.41 12.77
C ALA A 52 12.89 5.58 11.32
N ALA A 53 12.86 4.51 10.53
CA ALA A 53 13.23 4.50 9.12
C ALA A 53 12.09 3.89 8.29
N VAL A 54 11.95 4.36 7.05
CA VAL A 54 11.11 3.70 6.05
C VAL A 54 11.83 2.44 5.58
N ILE A 55 11.07 1.36 5.43
CA ILE A 55 11.55 0.12 4.83
C ILE A 55 11.28 0.21 3.33
N GLU A 56 12.34 0.23 2.54
CA GLU A 56 12.24 0.20 1.09
C GLU A 56 12.06 -1.24 0.60
N GLY A 57 11.22 -1.39 -0.41
CA GLY A 57 10.95 -2.66 -1.08
C GLY A 57 10.43 -2.46 -2.49
N THR A 58 9.89 -3.52 -3.05
CA THR A 58 9.19 -3.49 -4.33
C THR A 58 7.81 -4.08 -4.19
N TRP A 59 6.90 -3.64 -5.05
CA TRP A 59 5.57 -4.21 -5.19
C TRP A 59 5.26 -4.48 -6.66
N ARG A 60 4.43 -5.49 -6.89
CA ARG A 60 3.88 -5.78 -8.22
C ARG A 60 2.52 -6.41 -8.13
N ILE A 61 1.73 -6.25 -9.18
CA ILE A 61 0.49 -7.01 -9.36
C ILE A 61 0.75 -8.18 -10.30
N GLY A 62 0.18 -9.34 -9.96
CA GLY A 62 0.21 -10.54 -10.77
C GLY A 62 -1.14 -11.24 -10.80
N GLU A 63 -1.15 -12.42 -11.41
CA GLU A 63 -2.31 -13.31 -11.46
C GLU A 63 -2.12 -14.47 -10.47
N THR A 64 -3.19 -14.91 -9.80
CA THR A 64 -3.21 -16.13 -9.00
C THR A 64 -3.33 -17.35 -9.89
N GLN A 65 -3.12 -18.55 -9.33
CA GLN A 65 -3.28 -19.79 -10.09
C GLN A 65 -4.73 -19.99 -10.59
N GLU A 66 -5.70 -19.43 -9.88
CA GLU A 66 -7.14 -19.48 -10.19
C GLU A 66 -7.60 -18.36 -11.15
N GLY A 67 -6.67 -17.52 -11.61
CA GLY A 67 -6.97 -16.42 -12.54
C GLY A 67 -7.44 -15.12 -11.89
N GLY A 68 -7.28 -14.98 -10.57
CA GLY A 68 -7.59 -13.74 -9.84
C GLY A 68 -6.40 -12.78 -9.77
N ALA A 69 -6.62 -11.56 -9.30
CA ALA A 69 -5.52 -10.63 -9.01
C ALA A 69 -4.79 -10.97 -7.71
N GLN A 70 -3.48 -10.75 -7.69
CA GLN A 70 -2.69 -10.73 -6.45
C GLN A 70 -1.72 -9.55 -6.42
N ILE A 71 -1.45 -9.05 -5.22
CA ILE A 71 -0.37 -8.11 -4.95
C ILE A 71 0.78 -8.85 -4.28
N CYS A 72 2.00 -8.61 -4.74
CA CYS A 72 3.22 -9.20 -4.21
C CYS A 72 4.17 -8.11 -3.73
N PHE A 73 4.86 -8.38 -2.62
CA PHE A 73 5.84 -7.50 -2.01
C PHE A 73 7.16 -8.23 -1.82
N GLN A 74 8.26 -7.49 -1.97
CA GLN A 74 9.59 -7.97 -1.65
C GLN A 74 10.37 -6.88 -0.92
N TYR A 75 11.00 -7.25 0.19
CA TYR A 75 11.84 -6.35 0.98
C TYR A 75 13.24 -6.95 1.15
N ALA A 76 14.20 -6.12 1.56
CA ALA A 76 15.55 -6.60 1.84
C ALA A 76 15.57 -7.61 3.01
N GLN A 77 16.61 -8.44 3.06
CA GLN A 77 16.87 -9.34 4.16
C GLN A 77 16.89 -8.56 5.50
N ASP A 78 16.31 -9.16 6.54
CA ASP A 78 16.17 -8.58 7.88
C ASP A 78 15.36 -7.27 7.98
N ALA A 79 14.83 -6.73 6.88
CA ALA A 79 14.20 -5.42 6.87
C ALA A 79 12.89 -5.37 7.69
N LEU A 80 12.08 -6.43 7.63
CA LEU A 80 10.83 -6.51 8.37
C LEU A 80 11.03 -6.95 9.83
N ARG A 81 11.94 -7.91 10.03
CA ARG A 81 12.30 -8.51 11.32
C ARG A 81 13.61 -9.29 11.18
N PRO A 82 14.37 -9.49 12.26
CA PRO A 82 15.52 -10.40 12.24
C PRO A 82 15.12 -11.81 11.78
N GLY A 83 15.87 -12.35 10.83
CA GLY A 83 15.64 -13.65 10.21
C GLY A 83 14.62 -13.66 9.06
N TYR A 84 14.14 -12.50 8.60
CA TYR A 84 13.41 -12.42 7.32
C TYR A 84 14.41 -12.58 6.17
N ASP A 85 14.11 -13.49 5.25
CA ASP A 85 15.00 -13.93 4.17
C ASP A 85 14.99 -13.04 2.92
N GLY A 86 14.05 -12.10 2.83
CA GLY A 86 13.86 -11.26 1.65
C GLY A 86 13.11 -11.95 0.51
N GLU A 87 12.43 -13.07 0.80
CA GLU A 87 11.57 -13.74 -0.17
C GLU A 87 10.33 -12.90 -0.46
N GLU A 88 9.91 -12.92 -1.73
CA GLU A 88 8.66 -12.30 -2.15
C GLU A 88 7.46 -13.04 -1.52
N PHE A 89 6.47 -12.28 -1.08
CA PHE A 89 5.21 -12.82 -0.61
C PHE A 89 4.03 -12.12 -1.28
N CYS A 90 2.98 -12.88 -1.53
CA CYS A 90 1.80 -12.41 -2.27
C CYS A 90 0.51 -12.60 -1.47
N PHE A 91 -0.45 -11.72 -1.75
CA PHE A 91 -1.80 -11.76 -1.23
C PHE A 91 -2.78 -11.65 -2.38
N SER A 92 -3.88 -12.41 -2.36
CA SER A 92 -4.96 -12.16 -3.32
C SER A 92 -5.51 -10.74 -3.13
N GLY A 93 -5.88 -10.09 -4.24
CA GLY A 93 -6.40 -8.72 -4.22
C GLY A 93 -7.61 -8.57 -3.31
N ASP A 94 -8.55 -9.52 -3.40
CA ASP A 94 -9.73 -9.55 -2.54
C ASP A 94 -9.38 -9.62 -1.05
N TRP A 95 -8.39 -10.43 -0.70
CA TRP A 95 -7.98 -10.57 0.70
C TRP A 95 -7.27 -9.32 1.19
N PHE A 96 -6.35 -8.76 0.39
CA PHE A 96 -5.63 -7.53 0.71
C PHE A 96 -6.60 -6.37 0.96
N LEU A 97 -7.51 -6.12 0.01
CA LEU A 97 -8.48 -5.02 0.11
C LEU A 97 -9.54 -5.26 1.18
N GLY A 98 -9.98 -6.50 1.38
CA GLY A 98 -11.06 -6.81 2.32
C GLY A 98 -10.60 -6.97 3.77
N THR A 99 -9.34 -7.31 4.00
CA THR A 99 -8.82 -7.67 5.33
C THR A 99 -7.82 -6.66 5.87
N PHE A 100 -6.93 -6.14 5.03
CA PHE A 100 -5.85 -5.27 5.47
C PHE A 100 -6.21 -3.80 5.39
N LEU A 101 -6.85 -3.41 4.29
CA LEU A 101 -7.22 -2.03 4.05
C LEU A 101 -8.33 -1.61 5.01
N ARG A 102 -8.04 -0.62 5.86
CA ARG A 102 -8.94 -0.26 6.95
C ARG A 102 -9.73 1.02 6.68
N ASP A 103 -9.01 2.10 6.38
CA ASP A 103 -9.60 3.44 6.34
C ASP A 103 -9.37 4.17 5.01
N GLY A 104 -8.78 3.49 4.01
CA GLY A 104 -8.80 3.93 2.61
C GLY A 104 -7.44 4.02 1.94
N LEU A 105 -7.47 4.64 0.77
CA LEU A 105 -6.34 4.92 -0.10
C LEU A 105 -6.16 6.43 -0.21
N ARG A 106 -4.92 6.90 -0.27
CA ARG A 106 -4.58 8.31 -0.51
C ARG A 106 -3.82 8.46 -1.81
N ASP A 107 -4.02 9.59 -2.47
CA ASP A 107 -3.31 9.91 -3.70
C ASP A 107 -1.85 10.30 -3.39
N GLY A 108 -0.91 9.73 -4.15
CA GLY A 108 0.51 10.05 -4.08
C GLY A 108 1.20 9.62 -2.78
N ASP A 109 2.24 10.36 -2.38
CA ASP A 109 3.10 10.11 -1.20
C ASP A 109 2.96 11.24 -0.15
N PRO A 110 1.76 11.43 0.44
CA PRO A 110 1.47 12.57 1.32
C PRO A 110 2.37 12.64 2.56
N TYR A 111 3.02 11.53 2.93
CA TYR A 111 3.92 11.44 4.09
C TYR A 111 5.40 11.52 3.70
N ASN A 112 5.71 11.75 2.42
CA ASN A 112 7.06 11.82 1.88
C ASN A 112 7.91 10.58 2.25
N LEU A 113 7.31 9.39 2.20
CA LEU A 113 7.96 8.13 2.54
C LEU A 113 9.11 7.80 1.57
N ARG A 114 9.04 8.29 0.32
CA ARG A 114 10.15 8.25 -0.65
C ARG A 114 11.45 8.86 -0.13
N SER A 115 11.39 9.73 0.89
CA SER A 115 12.59 10.32 1.49
C SER A 115 13.40 9.37 2.37
N GLY A 116 12.85 8.19 2.70
CA GLY A 116 13.47 7.22 3.59
C GLY A 116 13.23 7.48 5.08
N THR A 117 12.67 8.64 5.44
CA THR A 117 12.41 9.02 6.84
C THR A 117 10.91 9.28 7.05
N PRO A 118 10.23 8.53 7.94
CA PRO A 118 8.84 8.80 8.23
C PRO A 118 8.70 10.13 8.99
N PRO A 119 7.53 10.79 8.92
CA PRO A 119 7.33 12.08 9.59
C PRO A 119 7.43 11.97 11.12
N TYR A 120 7.14 10.78 11.66
CA TYR A 120 7.31 10.42 13.07
C TYR A 120 7.32 8.89 13.24
N VAL A 121 7.59 8.42 14.46
CA VAL A 121 7.49 6.99 14.79
C VAL A 121 6.03 6.59 14.95
N LEU A 122 5.54 5.71 14.07
CA LEU A 122 4.15 5.27 14.08
C LEU A 122 3.85 4.44 15.33
N ALA A 123 2.74 4.75 15.99
CA ALA A 123 2.26 3.98 17.12
C ALA A 123 1.55 2.71 16.62
N ALA A 124 1.85 1.57 17.25
CA ALA A 124 1.14 0.31 16.96
C ALA A 124 -0.34 0.38 17.34
N GLN A 125 -0.65 1.07 18.44
CA GLN A 125 -1.98 1.14 19.06
C GLN A 125 -2.26 2.57 19.57
N PRO A 126 -3.54 2.97 19.67
CA PRO A 126 -4.73 2.29 19.13
C PRO A 126 -4.75 2.29 17.60
N PRO A 127 -5.69 1.57 16.93
CA PRO A 127 -5.92 1.77 15.50
C PRO A 127 -6.13 3.26 15.21
N LEU A 128 -5.37 3.79 14.26
CA LEU A 128 -5.55 5.13 13.74
C LEU A 128 -6.58 5.10 12.63
N ASP A 129 -7.23 6.24 12.39
CA ASP A 129 -8.02 6.49 11.19
C ASP A 129 -7.11 7.28 10.24
N ILE A 130 -7.01 6.89 8.97
CA ILE A 130 -6.21 7.63 8.00
C ILE A 130 -6.70 9.10 7.87
N ALA A 131 -7.97 9.36 8.14
CA ALA A 131 -8.52 10.73 8.16
C ALA A 131 -7.96 11.56 9.33
N SER A 132 -7.58 10.94 10.46
CA SER A 132 -6.90 11.67 11.54
C SER A 132 -5.47 12.04 11.19
N LEU A 133 -4.86 11.32 10.24
CA LEU A 133 -3.58 11.67 9.61
C LEU A 133 -3.74 12.70 8.47
N SER A 134 -4.97 12.90 7.96
CA SER A 134 -5.20 13.68 6.73
C SER A 134 -5.09 15.19 6.91
N MET A 135 -5.35 15.73 8.12
CA MET A 135 -5.26 17.18 8.36
C MET A 135 -3.82 17.69 8.41
N ASP A 136 -2.87 16.83 8.76
CA ASP A 136 -1.46 17.19 8.89
C ASP A 136 -0.66 16.93 7.61
N PHE A 137 -1.20 16.11 6.70
CA PHE A 137 -0.53 15.67 5.48
C PHE A 137 -1.55 15.66 4.34
N PRO A 138 -1.68 16.70 3.50
CA PRO A 138 -2.62 16.70 2.37
C PRO A 138 -2.22 15.68 1.29
N ASP A 139 -3.17 15.25 0.46
CA ASP A 139 -2.90 14.34 -0.66
C ASP A 139 -1.98 14.98 -1.71
N ASP A 140 -1.11 14.16 -2.29
CA ASP A 140 -0.27 14.54 -3.42
C ASP A 140 -0.93 14.20 -4.75
N ALA A 141 -0.53 14.89 -5.82
CA ALA A 141 -1.01 14.55 -7.16
C ALA A 141 -0.49 13.17 -7.56
N ARG A 142 -1.40 12.28 -7.98
CA ARG A 142 -1.04 11.04 -8.66
C ARG A 142 -0.18 11.29 -9.88
N SER A 143 0.82 10.45 -10.06
CA SER A 143 1.53 10.27 -11.32
C SER A 143 0.58 9.79 -12.42
N THR A 144 0.70 10.39 -13.61
CA THR A 144 -0.02 9.97 -14.81
C THR A 144 0.46 8.63 -15.37
N SER A 145 1.56 8.06 -14.85
CA SER A 145 2.13 6.79 -15.31
C SER A 145 1.27 5.57 -14.94
N CYS A 146 0.33 5.70 -14.00
CA CYS A 146 -0.54 4.61 -13.58
C CYS A 146 -1.60 4.19 -14.61
N SER A 147 -1.83 5.02 -15.63
CA SER A 147 -2.83 4.78 -16.69
C SER A 147 -2.25 4.12 -17.95
N ALA A 148 -0.96 3.75 -17.96
CA ALA A 148 -0.21 3.53 -19.20
C ALA A 148 0.00 2.07 -19.67
N ASN A 149 -0.52 1.04 -18.98
CA ASN A 149 -0.28 -0.36 -19.37
C ASN A 149 -1.56 -1.21 -19.49
N LEU A 150 -2.57 -0.69 -20.17
CA LEU A 150 -3.74 -1.48 -20.63
C LEU A 150 -3.69 -1.69 -22.15
N SER A 151 -2.59 -2.24 -22.67
CA SER A 151 -2.45 -2.66 -24.07
C SER A 151 -2.16 -4.14 -24.19
#